data_AF-A0A7Z9BML9-F1
#
_entry.id   AF-A0A7Z9BML9-F1
#
_cell.length_a   1.000
_cell.length_b   1.000
_cell.length_c   1.000
_cell.angle_alpha   90.00
_cell.angle_beta   90.00
_cell.angle_gamma   90.00
#
_symmetry.space_group_name_H-M   'P 1'
#
loop_
_entity.id
_entity.type
_entity.pdbx_description
1 polymer ?
#
loop_
_entity_poly.entity_id
_entity_poly.type
_entity_poly.pdbx_seq_one_letter_code
_entity_poly.pdbx_strand_id
1 'polypeptide(L)' 'MQSIKVKSHIGNDGMLHIPLPEIRDTEVEAIIVYKTVQKPSKRQWSPEFLSTFGAWQGESLERATQEEQPDRDAFL' A
#
# COMPACT_ATOMS: atom_id res chain seq x y z
N MET A 1 12.11 -25.91 -10.51
CA MET A 1 12.27 -24.48 -10.18
C MET A 1 11.08 -24.05 -9.35
N GLN A 2 11.28 -23.81 -8.05
CA GLN A 2 10.23 -23.31 -7.15
C GLN A 2 10.49 -21.83 -6.86
N SER A 3 9.45 -21.00 -6.90
CA SER A 3 9.54 -19.56 -6.63
C SER A 3 8.84 -19.22 -5.33
N ILE A 4 9.53 -18.56 -4.41
CA ILE A 4 8.97 -18.08 -3.15
C ILE A 4 8.91 -16.55 -3.19
N LYS A 5 7.73 -15.98 -2.92
CA LYS A 5 7.55 -14.52 -2.81
C LYS A 5 7.67 -14.11 -1.34
N VAL A 6 8.85 -13.63 -0.95
CA VAL A 6 9.10 -13.15 0.42
C VAL A 6 8.93 -11.63 0.47
N LYS A 7 8.08 -11.14 1.37
CA LYS A 7 8.03 -9.72 1.74
C LYS A 7 8.74 -9.56 3.09
N SER A 8 9.95 -9.04 3.07
CA SER A 8 10.75 -8.84 4.28
C SER A 8 11.25 -7.39 4.36
N HIS A 9 11.46 -6.92 5.58
CA HIS A 9 12.07 -5.62 5.84
C HIS A 9 13.54 -5.84 6.19
N ILE A 10 14.42 -5.21 5.42
CA ILE A 10 15.85 -5.17 5.72
C ILE A 10 16.07 -4.08 6.77
N GLY A 11 16.58 -4.48 7.93
CA GLY A 11 16.86 -3.59 9.06
C GLY A 11 18.21 -2.88 8.91
N ASN A 12 18.69 -2.29 10.01
CA ASN A 12 19.97 -1.57 10.05
C ASN A 12 21.20 -2.49 9.87
N ASP A 13 21.01 -3.80 9.97
CA ASP A 13 22.03 -4.83 9.74
C ASP A 13 22.25 -5.13 8.25
N GLY A 14 21.34 -4.69 7.38
CA GLY A 14 21.44 -4.91 5.93
C GLY A 14 21.13 -6.34 5.48
N MET A 15 20.57 -7.18 6.35
CA MET A 15 20.39 -8.61 6.08
C MET A 15 18.97 -8.96 5.63
N LEU A 16 18.86 -9.79 4.58
CA LEU A 16 17.60 -10.38 4.10
C LEU A 16 17.52 -11.85 4.56
N HIS A 17 16.60 -12.15 5.46
CA HIS A 17 16.33 -13.52 5.90
C HIS A 17 15.31 -14.20 4.98
N ILE A 18 15.69 -15.35 4.40
CA ILE A 18 14.83 -16.19 3.54
C ILE A 18 14.68 -17.57 4.21
N PRO A 19 13.62 -17.81 5.00
CA PRO A 19 13.38 -19.13 5.58
C PRO A 19 12.91 -20.11 4.49
N LEU A 20 13.50 -21.31 4.47
CA LEU A 20 13.10 -22.43 3.59
C LEU A 20 12.53 -23.57 4.46
N PRO A 21 11.24 -23.53 4.83
CA PRO A 21 10.68 -24.42 5.86
C PRO A 21 10.62 -25.91 5.46
N GLU A 22 10.49 -26.20 4.16
CA GLU A 22 10.31 -27.56 3.63
C GLU A 22 11.64 -28.27 3.30
N ILE A 23 12.76 -27.55 3.30
CA ILE A 23 14.06 -28.07 2.92
C ILE A 23 14.94 -28.19 4.17
N ARG A 24 15.58 -29.34 4.34
CA ARG A 24 16.55 -29.61 5.40
C ARG A 24 17.67 -30.45 4.85
N ASP A 25 18.90 -30.19 5.31
CA ASP A 25 20.07 -31.01 5.04
C ASP A 25 20.29 -31.33 3.55
N THR A 26 20.34 -30.29 2.72
CA THR A 26 20.48 -30.40 1.27
C THR A 26 21.14 -29.16 0.69
N GLU A 27 21.95 -29.36 -0.36
CA GLU A 27 22.55 -28.28 -1.14
C GLU A 27 21.50 -27.63 -2.05
N VAL A 28 21.47 -26.30 -2.08
CA VAL A 28 20.50 -25.53 -2.86
C VAL A 28 21.23 -24.45 -3.63
N GLU A 29 21.01 -24.40 -4.94
CA GLU A 29 21.37 -23.26 -5.78
C GLU A 29 20.19 -22.26 -5.82
N ALA A 30 20.45 -21.01 -5.45
CA ALA A 30 19.42 -19.98 -5.33
C ALA A 30 19.76 -18.74 -6.16
N ILE A 31 18.79 -18.25 -6.93
CA ILE A 31 18.88 -16.99 -7.69
C ILE A 31 17.94 -15.97 -7.04
N ILE A 32 18.48 -14.85 -6.57
CA ILE A 32 17.71 -13.80 -5.89
C ILE A 32 17.55 -12.61 -6.84
N VAL A 33 16.30 -12.23 -7.10
CA VAL A 33 15.94 -11.00 -7.80
C VAL A 33 15.11 -10.14 -6.84
N TYR A 34 15.57 -8.93 -6.54
CA TYR A 34 14.88 -8.03 -5.62
C TYR A 34 14.53 -6.70 -6.28
N LYS A 35 13.49 -6.05 -5.78
CA LYS A 35 13.08 -4.70 -6.14
C LYS A 35 12.87 -3.91 -4.85
N THR A 36 13.51 -2.75 -4.74
CA THR A 36 13.24 -1.84 -3.63
C THR A 36 11.82 -1.32 -3.76
N VAL A 37 11.01 -1.55 -2.73
CA VAL A 37 9.67 -0.98 -2.66
C VAL A 37 9.83 0.35 -1.95
N GLN A 38 9.88 1.45 -2.72
CA GLN A 38 9.74 2.77 -2.12
C GLN A 38 8.40 2.76 -1.38
N LYS A 39 8.40 3.15 -0.09
CA LYS A 39 7.13 3.47 0.57
C LYS A 39 6.43 4.45 -0.37
N PRO A 40 5.17 4.21 -0.78
CA PRO A 40 4.41 5.30 -1.36
C PRO A 40 4.54 6.42 -0.33
N SER A 41 5.10 7.56 -0.73
CA SER A 41 4.95 8.76 0.11
C SER A 41 3.47 8.78 0.44
N LYS A 42 3.13 8.91 1.73
CA LYS A 42 1.72 9.15 2.10
C LYS A 42 1.22 10.17 1.09
N ARG A 43 0.04 9.95 0.48
CA ARG A 43 -0.58 10.97 -0.38
C ARG A 43 -0.74 12.21 0.47
N GLN A 44 0.30 13.03 0.49
CA GLN A 44 0.36 14.28 1.17
C GLN A 44 -0.21 15.23 0.15
N TRP A 45 -1.17 16.03 0.62
CA TRP A 45 -1.58 17.21 -0.11
C TRP A 45 -0.33 17.96 -0.57
N SER A 46 -0.33 18.43 -1.82
CA SER A 46 0.77 19.24 -2.29
C SER A 46 0.92 20.46 -1.38
N PRO A 47 2.11 21.07 -1.29
CA PRO A 47 2.31 22.31 -0.52
C PRO A 47 1.31 23.41 -0.91
N GLU A 48 0.86 23.40 -2.16
CA GLU A 48 -0.10 24.35 -2.72
C GLU A 48 -1.56 23.97 -2.50
N PHE A 49 -1.89 22.89 -1.79
CA PHE A 49 -3.28 22.43 -1.66
C PHE A 49 -4.24 23.52 -1.11
N LEU A 50 -3.75 24.34 -0.17
CA LEU A 50 -4.53 25.45 0.38
C LEU A 50 -4.41 26.74 -0.43
N SER A 51 -3.61 26.78 -1.50
CA SER A 51 -3.51 27.95 -2.38
C SER A 51 -4.81 28.26 -3.11
N THR A 52 -5.68 27.26 -3.28
CA THR A 52 -7.00 27.36 -3.91
C THR A 52 -8.10 27.73 -2.91
N PHE A 53 -7.75 28.03 -1.66
CA PHE A 53 -8.72 28.48 -0.66
C PHE A 53 -9.42 29.75 -1.16
N GLY A 54 -10.75 29.73 -1.17
CA GLY A 54 -11.56 30.84 -1.69
C GLY A 54 -11.82 30.80 -3.20
N ALA A 55 -11.33 29.81 -3.95
CA ALA A 55 -11.66 29.68 -5.38
C ALA A 55 -13.17 29.42 -5.65
N TRP A 56 -13.93 29.09 -4.60
CA TRP A 56 -15.38 28.93 -4.61
C TRP A 56 -16.13 30.17 -4.09
N GLN A 57 -15.44 31.30 -3.91
CA GLN A 57 -16.06 32.56 -3.51
C GLN A 57 -17.03 33.05 -4.60
N GLY A 58 -18.30 33.22 -4.24
CA GLY A 58 -19.35 33.66 -5.16
C GLY A 58 -20.24 32.54 -5.71
N GLU A 59 -19.82 31.28 -5.58
CA GLU A 59 -20.65 30.12 -5.87
C GLU A 59 -21.60 29.83 -4.70
N SER A 60 -22.85 29.49 -5.00
CA SER A 60 -23.83 29.13 -3.96
C SER A 60 -23.56 27.72 -3.44
N LEU A 61 -23.33 27.59 -2.14
CA LEU A 61 -23.18 26.29 -1.49
C LEU A 61 -24.55 25.67 -1.28
N GLU A 62 -24.97 24.82 -2.22
CA GLU A 62 -26.26 24.12 -2.14
C GLU A 62 -26.08 22.70 -1.58
N ARG A 63 -27.01 22.30 -0.70
CA ARG A 63 -27.05 20.93 -0.19
C ARG A 63 -27.68 20.03 -1.25
N ALA A 64 -26.88 19.13 -1.82
CA ALA A 64 -27.41 18.09 -2.70
C ALA A 64 -28.42 17.19 -1.97
N THR A 65 -29.38 16.65 -2.72
CA THR A 65 -30.31 15.63 -2.22
C THR A 65 -29.51 14.43 -1.69
N GLN A 66 -29.80 14.04 -0.46
CA GLN A 66 -29.21 12.83 0.11
C GLN A 66 -29.99 11.62 -0.38
N GLU A 67 -29.30 10.66 -0.99
CA GLU A 67 -29.90 9.40 -1.44
C GLU A 67 -30.34 8.54 -0.25
N GLU A 68 -31.28 7.63 -0.52
CA GLU A 68 -31.68 6.62 0.47
C GLU A 68 -30.52 5.68 0.78
N GLN A 69 -30.44 5.23 2.03
CA GLN A 69 -29.44 4.26 2.43
C GLN A 69 -29.70 2.93 1.68
N PRO A 70 -28.70 2.35 0.99
CA PRO A 70 -28.88 1.06 0.35
C PRO A 70 -29.09 -0.05 1.37
N ASP A 71 -29.84 -1.07 0.96
CA ASP A 71 -30.00 -2.30 1.72
C ASP A 71 -28.61 -2.93 1.99
N ARG A 72 -28.40 -3.38 3.23
CA ARG A 72 -27.17 -4.07 3.63
C ARG A 72 -27.39 -5.57 3.53
N ASP A 73 -26.38 -6.29 3.07
CA ASP A 73 -26.38 -7.75 3.11
C ASP A 73 -26.54 -8.23 4.57
N ALA A 74 -27.39 -9.25 4.76
CA ALA A 74 -27.50 -9.93 6.04
C ALA A 74 -26.19 -10.67 6.35
N PHE A 75 -25.74 -10.62 7.61
CA PHE A 75 -24.61 -11.42 8.05
C PHE A 75 -24.99 -12.92 7.96
N LEU A 76 -24.31 -13.66 7.07
CA LEU A 76 -24.34 -15.12 6.99
C LEU A 76 -23.46 -15.75 8.07
#